data_AF-A0A8T0T4Z9-F1
#
_entry.id   AF-A0A8T0T4Z9-F1
#
_cell.length_a   1.000
_cell.length_b   1.000
_cell.length_c   1.000
_cell.angle_alpha   90.00
_cell.angle_beta   90.00
_cell.angle_gamma   90.00
#
_symmetry.space_group_name_H-M   'P 1'
#
loop_
_entity.id
_entity.type
_entity.pdbx_description
1 polymer ?
#
loop_
_entity_poly.entity_id
_entity_poly.type
_entity_poly.pdbx_seq_one_letter_code
_entity_poly.pdbx_strand_id
1 'polypeptide(L)'
;MVGWRTSSVRREKDLVKPSHRSLDGYKHIVNVEYCSPVSSEGPHFPSKAARAKEAAQRTPNTENTEEYHQTMEEEMTHGLQKVGWKVDVNFHSSFWPYLAHNNIHVKNKWLHNAGAGVIAHVPDSIKQQESRPCLPANL
;
A
#
# COMPACT_ATOMS: atom_id res chain seq x y z
N MET A 1 0.16 17.52 4.77
CA MET A 1 -0.69 16.60 4.01
C MET A 1 0.24 15.68 3.22
N VAL A 2 0.06 14.36 3.27
CA VAL A 2 0.84 13.45 2.40
C VAL A 2 0.21 13.45 1.01
N GLY A 3 1.04 13.37 -0.04
CA GLY A 3 0.53 13.25 -1.41
C GLY A 3 -0.05 11.86 -1.66
N TRP A 4 -1.02 11.74 -2.57
CA TRP A 4 -1.68 10.46 -2.86
C TRP A 4 -0.69 9.35 -3.24
N ARG A 5 0.36 9.71 -3.98
CA ARG A 5 1.42 8.80 -4.47
C ARG A 5 2.15 8.05 -3.37
N THR A 6 2.20 8.61 -2.15
CA THR A 6 2.85 7.96 -1.01
C THR A 6 1.86 7.30 -0.05
N SER A 7 0.56 7.54 -0.24
CA SER A 7 -0.51 6.97 0.61
C SER A 7 -1.24 5.79 -0.02
N SER A 8 -0.99 5.48 -1.30
CA SER A 8 -1.69 4.43 -2.04
C SER A 8 -0.72 3.64 -2.92
N VAL A 9 -0.94 2.33 -2.98
CA VAL A 9 -0.33 1.43 -3.96
C VAL A 9 -1.08 1.48 -5.30
N ARG A 10 -2.35 1.88 -5.29
CA ARG A 10 -3.14 2.08 -6.52
C ARG A 10 -2.79 3.42 -7.15
N ARG A 11 -2.83 3.46 -8.49
CA ARG A 11 -2.72 4.69 -9.27
C ARG A 11 -3.88 5.62 -8.97
N GLU A 12 -3.70 6.92 -9.17
CA GLU A 12 -4.71 7.95 -8.87
C GLU A 12 -6.07 7.65 -9.53
N LYS A 13 -6.05 7.25 -10.80
CA LYS A 13 -7.25 6.88 -11.55
C LYS A 13 -7.98 5.63 -11.03
N ASP A 14 -7.28 4.79 -10.26
CA ASP A 14 -7.78 3.53 -9.72
C ASP A 14 -8.17 3.66 -8.22
N LEU A 15 -8.13 4.88 -7.67
CA LEU A 15 -8.50 5.15 -6.28
C LEU A 15 -10.01 5.04 -6.08
N VAL A 16 -10.41 4.07 -5.25
CA VAL A 16 -11.79 3.94 -4.80
C VAL A 16 -12.07 4.95 -3.68
N LYS A 17 -13.31 5.46 -3.62
CA LYS A 17 -13.73 6.35 -2.55
C LYS A 17 -13.57 5.65 -1.19
N PRO A 18 -12.86 6.23 -0.21
CA PRO A 18 -12.64 5.60 1.08
C PRO A 18 -13.96 5.34 1.82
N SER A 19 -14.11 4.13 2.35
CA SER A 19 -15.16 3.82 3.32
C SER A 19 -14.81 4.38 4.69
N HIS A 20 -15.83 4.72 5.48
CA HIS A 20 -15.69 5.06 6.90
C HIS A 20 -16.06 3.89 7.83
N ARG A 21 -16.51 2.76 7.26
CA ARG A 21 -16.90 1.58 8.01
C ARG A 21 -15.67 0.71 8.30
N SER A 22 -15.46 0.40 9.57
CA SER A 22 -14.43 -0.55 10.01
C SER A 22 -14.80 -1.99 9.62
N LEU A 23 -13.80 -2.80 9.27
CA LEU A 23 -13.93 -4.23 8.94
C LEU A 23 -13.17 -5.11 9.94
N ASP A 24 -13.55 -6.38 10.00
CA ASP A 24 -12.85 -7.46 10.71
C ASP A 24 -12.55 -7.18 12.20
N GLY A 25 -13.35 -6.32 12.84
CA GLY A 25 -13.14 -5.89 14.23
C GLY A 25 -12.02 -4.87 14.42
N TYR A 26 -11.36 -4.45 13.33
CA TYR A 26 -10.25 -3.51 13.35
C TYR A 26 -10.70 -2.09 13.00
N LYS A 27 -10.64 -1.19 13.98
CA LYS A 27 -11.17 0.19 13.89
C LYS A 27 -10.75 0.96 12.62
N HIS A 28 -9.51 0.79 12.17
CA HIS A 28 -8.93 1.58 11.09
C HIS A 28 -8.81 0.85 9.75
N ILE A 29 -9.21 -0.42 9.69
CA ILE A 29 -9.25 -1.20 8.44
C ILE A 29 -10.60 -0.95 7.79
N VAL A 30 -10.62 -0.42 6.56
CA VAL A 30 -11.88 -0.04 5.88
C VAL A 30 -12.17 -0.83 4.62
N ASN A 31 -11.16 -1.53 4.09
CA ASN A 31 -11.32 -2.49 2.99
C ASN A 31 -10.17 -3.51 3.04
N VAL A 32 -10.49 -4.76 2.72
CA VAL A 32 -9.53 -5.85 2.54
C VAL A 32 -9.84 -6.52 1.21
N GLU A 33 -8.86 -6.48 0.30
CA GLU A 33 -8.99 -7.03 -1.04
C GLU A 33 -8.03 -8.22 -1.16
N TYR A 34 -8.56 -9.39 -1.48
CA TYR A 34 -7.75 -10.58 -1.76
C TYR A 34 -7.61 -10.74 -3.28
N CYS A 35 -6.38 -10.82 -3.77
CA CYS A 35 -6.04 -10.87 -5.18
C CYS A 35 -5.18 -12.10 -5.48
N SER A 36 -5.19 -12.60 -6.71
CA SER A 36 -4.21 -13.60 -7.14
C SER A 36 -2.81 -12.97 -7.17
N PRO A 37 -1.82 -13.50 -6.43
CA PRO A 37 -0.44 -13.03 -6.52
C PRO A 37 0.09 -13.11 -7.95
N VAL A 38 0.75 -12.06 -8.42
CA VAL A 38 1.44 -12.11 -9.71
C VAL A 38 2.72 -12.95 -9.55
N SER A 39 2.84 -14.02 -10.34
CA SER A 39 4.08 -14.80 -10.43
C SER A 39 5.16 -13.98 -11.13
N SER A 40 6.37 -13.95 -10.57
CA SER A 40 7.48 -13.17 -11.09
C SER A 40 8.79 -13.87 -10.76
N GLU A 41 9.77 -13.81 -11.67
CA GLU A 41 11.09 -14.45 -11.57
C GLU A 41 12.01 -13.93 -10.44
N GLY A 42 11.48 -13.15 -9.49
CA GLY A 42 12.21 -12.62 -8.34
C GLY A 42 12.30 -11.09 -8.34
N PRO A 43 13.07 -10.50 -7.41
CA PRO A 43 13.27 -9.06 -7.34
C PRO A 43 14.12 -8.60 -8.52
N HIS A 44 13.46 -8.09 -9.57
CA HIS A 44 14.11 -7.35 -10.62
C HIS A 44 14.19 -5.89 -10.19
N PHE A 45 15.40 -5.33 -10.10
CA PHE A 45 15.59 -3.88 -10.05
C PHE A 45 15.74 -3.42 -11.50
N PRO A 46 14.67 -2.95 -12.15
CA PRO A 46 14.74 -2.69 -13.57
C PRO A 46 15.66 -1.51 -13.81
N SER A 47 16.52 -1.67 -14.82
CA SER A 47 17.44 -0.62 -15.25
C SER A 47 16.72 0.69 -15.56
N LYS A 48 15.42 0.66 -15.91
CA LYS A 48 14.61 1.84 -16.21
C LYS A 48 14.41 2.74 -14.99
N ALA A 49 14.03 2.17 -13.83
CA ALA A 49 13.80 2.94 -12.61
C ALA A 49 15.07 3.63 -12.10
N ALA A 50 16.20 2.92 -12.14
CA ALA A 50 17.50 3.49 -11.80
C ALA A 50 17.88 4.65 -12.73
N ARG A 51 17.72 4.49 -14.05
CA ARG A 51 17.99 5.54 -15.04
C ARG A 51 17.09 6.75 -14.87
N ALA A 52 15.79 6.55 -14.67
CA ALA A 52 14.84 7.65 -14.46
C ALA A 52 15.19 8.44 -13.19
N LYS A 53 15.58 7.74 -12.11
CA LYS A 53 16.08 8.38 -10.89
C LYS A 53 17.34 9.19 -11.13
N GLU A 54 18.32 8.63 -11.85
CA GLU A 54 19.55 9.34 -12.20
C GLU A 54 19.28 10.57 -13.07
N ALA A 55 18.38 10.47 -14.05
CA ALA A 55 17.99 11.60 -14.91
C ALA A 55 17.34 12.72 -14.09
N ALA A 56 16.39 12.39 -13.21
CA ALA A 56 15.75 13.36 -12.31
C ALA A 56 16.75 14.03 -11.35
N GLN A 57 17.80 13.32 -10.94
CA GLN A 57 18.85 13.87 -10.07
C GLN A 57 19.87 14.73 -10.82
N ARG A 58 20.30 14.31 -12.02
CA ARG A 58 21.26 15.05 -12.84
C ARG A 58 20.66 16.31 -13.45
N THR A 59 19.41 16.23 -13.88
CA THR A 59 18.71 17.32 -14.57
C THR A 59 17.30 17.42 -14.03
N PRO A 60 17.10 18.06 -12.87
CA PRO A 60 15.77 18.20 -12.27
C PRO A 60 14.91 19.11 -13.14
N ASN A 61 13.91 18.52 -13.79
CA ASN A 61 12.86 19.22 -14.53
C ASN A 61 11.53 18.45 -14.37
N THR A 62 10.43 19.03 -14.83
CA THR A 62 9.09 18.45 -14.69
C THR A 62 8.99 17.07 -15.35
N GLU A 63 9.53 16.92 -16.56
CA GLU A 63 9.47 15.69 -17.35
C GLU A 63 10.23 14.53 -16.68
N ASN A 64 11.49 14.75 -16.32
CA ASN A 64 12.34 13.76 -15.64
C ASN A 64 11.77 13.39 -14.27
N THR A 65 11.21 14.36 -13.54
CA THR A 65 10.55 14.09 -12.25
C THR A 65 9.31 13.22 -12.43
N GLU A 66 8.49 13.54 -13.43
CA GLU A 66 7.30 12.76 -13.76
C GLU A 66 7.65 11.35 -14.22
N GLU A 67 8.62 11.19 -15.13
CA GLU A 67 9.08 9.88 -15.59
C GLU A 67 9.61 9.03 -14.41
N TYR A 68 10.40 9.64 -13.52
CA TYR A 68 10.88 8.97 -12.31
C TYR A 68 9.71 8.51 -11.43
N HIS A 69 8.73 9.37 -11.17
CA HIS A 69 7.59 9.04 -10.32
C HIS A 69 6.72 7.95 -10.93
N GLN A 70 6.41 8.05 -12.23
CA GLN A 70 5.62 7.05 -12.96
C GLN A 70 6.32 5.69 -12.98
N THR A 71 7.63 5.67 -13.25
CA THR A 71 8.42 4.43 -13.26
C THR A 71 8.46 3.81 -11.87
N MET A 72 8.69 4.60 -10.82
CA MET A 72 8.69 4.09 -9.44
C MET A 72 7.33 3.55 -8.99
N GLU A 73 6.24 4.21 -9.39
CA GLU A 73 4.87 3.78 -9.08
C GLU A 73 4.53 2.44 -9.77
N GLU A 74 4.94 2.27 -11.03
CA GLU A 74 4.78 1.02 -11.78
C GLU A 74 5.55 -0.14 -11.11
N GLU A 75 6.81 0.09 -10.74
CA GLU A 75 7.62 -0.92 -10.07
C GLU A 75 7.09 -1.29 -8.68
N MET A 76 6.67 -0.29 -7.90
CA MET A 76 6.09 -0.54 -6.59
C MET A 76 4.77 -1.31 -6.70
N THR A 77 3.93 -0.97 -7.68
CA THR A 77 2.68 -1.69 -7.94
C THR A 77 2.95 -3.14 -8.31
N HIS A 78 3.86 -3.38 -9.27
CA HIS A 78 4.20 -4.72 -9.72
C HIS A 78 4.84 -5.56 -8.61
N GLY A 79 5.75 -4.97 -7.82
CA GLY A 79 6.37 -5.61 -6.68
C GLY A 79 5.36 -6.00 -5.59
N LEU A 80 4.44 -5.10 -5.24
CA LEU A 80 3.44 -5.34 -4.20
C LEU A 80 2.30 -6.27 -4.66
N GLN A 81 2.03 -6.36 -5.96
CA GLN A 81 1.09 -7.33 -6.54
C GLN A 81 1.55 -8.79 -6.40
N LYS A 82 2.81 -9.03 -6.05
CA LYS A 82 3.29 -10.37 -5.65
C LYS A 82 2.70 -10.83 -4.32
N VAL A 83 2.12 -9.91 -3.54
CA VAL A 83 1.35 -10.22 -2.35
C VAL A 83 -0.13 -10.32 -2.74
N GLY A 84 -0.77 -11.44 -2.41
CA GLY A 84 -2.15 -11.75 -2.79
C GLY A 84 -3.23 -11.02 -1.99
N TRP A 85 -2.89 -9.92 -1.32
CA TRP A 85 -3.85 -9.15 -0.56
C TRP A 85 -3.42 -7.70 -0.40
N LYS A 86 -4.41 -6.81 -0.28
CA LYS A 86 -4.27 -5.38 -0.07
C LYS A 86 -5.22 -4.93 1.03
N VAL A 87 -4.81 -3.93 1.79
CA VAL A 87 -5.60 -3.37 2.88
C VAL A 87 -5.64 -1.86 2.75
N ASP A 88 -6.84 -1.31 2.83
CA ASP A 88 -7.05 0.13 2.89
C ASP A 88 -7.31 0.54 4.33
N VAL A 89 -6.60 1.59 4.76
CA VAL A 89 -6.67 2.12 6.12
C VAL A 89 -7.23 3.53 6.13
N ASN A 90 -8.01 3.83 7.15
CA ASN A 90 -8.56 5.18 7.35
C ASN A 90 -8.37 5.62 8.81
N PHE A 91 -7.55 6.65 9.00
CA PHE A 91 -7.26 7.23 10.30
C PHE A 91 -8.14 8.44 10.64
N HIS A 92 -9.19 8.74 9.87
CA HIS A 92 -10.05 9.92 10.06
C HIS A 92 -10.59 10.06 11.51
N SER A 93 -10.79 8.95 12.22
CA SER A 93 -11.25 8.92 13.62
C SER A 93 -10.13 8.94 14.68
N SER A 94 -8.89 9.22 14.28
CA SER A 94 -7.71 9.30 15.17
C SER A 94 -7.44 10.73 15.60
N PHE A 95 -6.68 10.92 16.68
CA PHE A 95 -6.31 12.26 17.18
C PHE A 95 -5.53 13.10 16.15
N TRP A 96 -4.63 12.46 15.39
CA TRP A 96 -3.84 13.10 14.34
C TRP A 96 -4.04 12.37 13.01
N PRO A 97 -5.19 12.57 12.34
CA PRO A 97 -5.58 11.78 11.16
C PRO A 97 -4.62 11.99 9.98
N TYR A 98 -4.00 13.18 9.88
CA TYR A 98 -3.07 13.53 8.81
C TYR A 98 -1.65 12.95 8.99
N LEU A 99 -1.35 12.33 10.14
CA LEU A 99 -0.07 11.69 10.44
C LEU A 99 -0.12 10.18 10.20
N ALA A 100 -0.71 9.76 9.08
CA ALA A 100 -0.93 8.35 8.75
C ALA A 100 0.36 7.50 8.85
N HIS A 101 1.50 8.00 8.35
CA HIS A 101 2.78 7.28 8.45
C HIS A 101 3.21 7.06 9.91
N ASN A 102 3.02 8.05 10.78
CA ASN A 102 3.36 7.91 12.19
C ASN A 102 2.44 6.90 12.88
N ASN A 103 1.14 6.93 12.54
CA ASN A 103 0.15 5.98 13.05
C ASN A 103 0.52 4.56 12.63
N ILE A 104 0.77 4.32 11.33
CA ILE A 104 1.16 3.00 10.79
C ILE A 104 2.43 2.48 11.46
N HIS A 105 3.44 3.34 11.65
CA HIS A 105 4.68 2.95 12.33
C HIS A 105 4.55 2.85 13.86
N VAL A 106 3.44 3.30 14.45
CA VAL A 106 3.24 3.40 15.90
C VAL A 106 4.43 4.11 16.58
N LYS A 107 4.88 5.22 15.99
CA LYS A 107 6.16 5.87 16.38
C LYS A 107 6.19 6.34 17.84
N ASN A 108 5.03 6.72 18.38
CA ASN A 108 4.85 7.05 19.79
C ASN A 108 3.54 6.43 20.26
N LYS A 109 3.59 5.50 21.23
CA LYS A 109 2.41 4.79 21.73
C LYS A 109 1.32 5.72 22.29
N TRP A 110 1.69 6.89 22.79
CA TRP A 110 0.72 7.84 23.33
C TRP A 110 -0.03 8.61 22.24
N LEU A 111 0.67 9.00 21.16
CA LEU A 111 0.12 9.88 20.10
C LEU A 111 -0.26 9.17 18.80
N HIS A 112 0.35 8.02 18.52
CA HIS A 112 0.30 7.33 17.23
C HIS A 112 -0.14 5.87 17.38
N ASN A 113 -0.95 5.54 18.39
CA ASN A 113 -1.43 4.17 18.60
C ASN A 113 -2.48 3.70 17.59
N ALA A 114 -3.01 4.59 16.75
CA ALA A 114 -4.08 4.24 15.82
C ALA A 114 -3.69 3.14 14.82
N GLY A 115 -2.41 3.01 14.47
CA GLY A 115 -1.94 1.91 13.61
C GLY A 115 -1.69 0.59 14.33
N ALA A 116 -1.80 0.51 15.67
CA ALA A 116 -1.57 -0.74 16.39
C ALA A 116 -2.56 -1.86 15.94
N GLY A 117 -3.82 -1.49 15.72
CA GLY A 117 -4.81 -2.42 15.14
C GLY A 117 -4.48 -2.82 13.71
N VAL A 118 -3.92 -1.90 12.90
CA VAL A 118 -3.49 -2.22 11.53
C VAL A 118 -2.35 -3.24 11.55
N ILE A 119 -1.38 -3.09 12.44
CA ILE A 119 -0.26 -4.04 12.59
C ILE A 119 -0.79 -5.40 13.05
N ALA A 120 -1.67 -5.44 14.04
CA ALA A 120 -2.26 -6.68 14.56
C ALA A 120 -3.10 -7.42 13.50
N HIS A 121 -3.75 -6.69 12.60
CA HIS A 121 -4.51 -7.28 11.50
C HIS A 121 -3.65 -8.10 10.53
N VAL A 122 -2.39 -7.70 10.28
CA VAL A 122 -1.51 -8.38 9.30
C VAL A 122 -1.32 -9.88 9.59
N PRO A 123 -0.81 -10.32 10.75
CA PRO A 123 -0.66 -11.73 11.05
C PRO A 123 -2.00 -12.48 11.08
N ASP A 124 -3.09 -11.81 11.47
CA ASP A 124 -4.43 -12.41 11.45
C ASP A 124 -4.92 -12.65 10.02
N SER A 125 -4.69 -11.71 9.10
CA SER A 125 -4.99 -11.88 7.68
C SER A 125 -4.20 -13.03 7.06
N ILE A 126 -2.91 -13.17 7.41
CA ILE A 126 -2.06 -14.25 6.90
C ILE A 126 -2.60 -15.62 7.38
N LYS A 127 -2.91 -15.76 8.66
CA LYS A 127 -3.51 -16.98 9.22
C LYS A 127 -4.86 -17.31 8.57
N GLN A 128 -5.68 -16.29 8.31
CA GLN A 128 -6.95 -16.46 7.59
C GLN A 128 -6.74 -16.91 6.14
N GLN A 129 -5.68 -16.43 5.47
CA GLN A 129 -5.36 -16.85 4.12
C GLN A 129 -4.91 -18.32 4.06
N GLU A 130 -4.08 -18.76 5.01
CA GLU A 130 -3.63 -20.16 5.12
C GLU A 130 -4.78 -21.14 5.45
N SER A 131 -5.81 -20.67 6.15
CA SER A 131 -6.96 -21.48 6.55
C SER A 131 -8.11 -21.47 5.54
N ARG A 132 -8.06 -20.62 4.50
CA ARG A 132 -9.06 -20.64 3.41
C ARG A 132 -8.79 -21.86 2.51
N PRO A 133 -9.78 -22.74 2.29
CA PRO A 133 -9.65 -23.76 1.26
C PRO A 133 -9.43 -23.05 -0.08
N CYS A 134 -8.41 -23.44 -0.84
CA CYS A 134 -8.30 -23.06 -2.25
C CYS A 134 -9.53 -23.61 -2.98
N LEU A 135 -10.60 -22.82 -3.09
CA LEU A 135 -11.68 -23.15 -4.00
C LEU A 135 -11.11 -23.00 -5.41
N PRO A 136 -11.08 -24.07 -6.23
CA PRO A 136 -10.66 -23.95 -7.61
C PRO A 136 -11.60 -22.95 -8.29
N ALA A 137 -11.03 -22.02 -9.04
CA ALA A 137 -11.82 -21.17 -9.92
C ALA A 137 -12.58 -22.11 -10.88
N ASN A 138 -13.91 -22.04 -10.85
CA ASN A 138 -14.76 -22.81 -11.74
C ASN A 138 -14.33 -22.53 -13.19
N LEU A 139 -14.12 -23.63 -13.95
CA LEU A 139 -13.88 -23.66 -15.40
C LEU A 139 -15.04 -23.05 -16.18
#